data_AF-Q2NS57-F1
#
_entry.id   AF-Q2NS57-F1
#
_cell.length_a   1.000
_cell.length_b   1.000
_cell.length_c   1.000
_cell.angle_alpha   90.00
_cell.angle_beta   90.00
_cell.angle_gamma   90.00
#
_symmetry.space_group_name_H-M   'P 1'
#
loop_
_entity.id
_entity.type
_entity.pdbx_description
1 polymer ?
#
loop_
_entity_poly.entity_id
_entity_poly.type
_entity_poly.pdbx_seq_one_letter_code
_entity_poly.pdbx_strand_id
1 'polypeptide(L)'
;MLQKLFTGLLCGVLLGFVMQRGRFCLTGGFRDMYLAKNNRLFYALLIAIAIQSLGVYILIAAGQFSYDAGAFPWSGTIVGGYVFGIGIVMAGGCATGTWYRAGEGLIGSWIALAAYMVTSAVMRSPHLAAFNQQMMSYSTAHNAIAETFGLSSWPFIALLVLVALWLARRELKKPKLAGSPLYRPKKPAWPICCLKNAGIRLPPPF
;
A
#
# COMPACT_ATOMS: atom_id res chain seq x y z
N MET A 1 -20.97 -15.61 -14.47
CA MET A 1 -20.72 -14.80 -13.26
C MET A 1 -20.05 -15.59 -12.14
N LEU A 2 -20.47 -16.83 -11.85
CA LEU A 2 -19.90 -17.67 -10.78
C LEU A 2 -18.38 -17.88 -10.88
N GLN A 3 -17.86 -18.17 -12.08
CA GLN A 3 -16.42 -18.40 -12.28
C GLN A 3 -15.58 -17.18 -11.87
N LYS A 4 -16.05 -15.96 -12.15
CA LYS A 4 -15.37 -14.71 -11.79
C LYS A 4 -15.35 -14.49 -10.27
N LEU A 5 -16.40 -14.92 -9.56
CA LEU A 5 -16.48 -14.85 -8.10
C LEU A 5 -15.50 -15.82 -7.46
N PHE A 6 -15.43 -17.05 -7.97
CA PHE A 6 -14.56 -18.09 -7.42
C PHE A 6 -13.07 -17.75 -7.63
N THR A 7 -12.70 -17.28 -8.82
CA THR A 7 -11.31 -16.85 -9.09
C THR A 7 -10.94 -15.61 -8.28
N GLY A 8 -11.87 -14.67 -8.08
CA GLY A 8 -11.67 -13.49 -7.24
C GLY A 8 -11.47 -13.84 -5.77
N LEU A 9 -12.28 -14.75 -5.22
CA LEU A 9 -12.14 -15.24 -3.84
C LEU A 9 -10.80 -15.95 -3.64
N LEU A 10 -10.44 -16.86 -4.55
CA LEU A 10 -9.18 -17.60 -4.48
C LEU A 10 -7.96 -16.66 -4.52
N CYS A 11 -7.98 -15.69 -5.44
CA CYS A 11 -6.92 -14.69 -5.54
C CYS A 11 -6.85 -13.81 -4.29
N GLY A 12 -7.99 -13.37 -3.75
CA GLY A 12 -8.06 -12.56 -2.53
C GLY A 12 -7.54 -13.30 -1.29
N VAL A 13 -7.86 -14.57 -1.12
CA VAL A 13 -7.37 -15.40 0.01
C VAL A 13 -5.86 -15.59 -0.08
N LEU A 14 -5.33 -15.91 -1.27
CA LEU A 14 -3.89 -16.07 -1.48
C LEU A 14 -3.14 -14.77 -1.21
N LEU A 15 -3.62 -13.64 -1.75
CA LEU A 15 -3.03 -12.33 -1.56
C LEU A 15 -3.11 -11.89 -0.09
N GLY A 16 -4.24 -12.11 0.58
CA GLY A 16 -4.42 -11.83 2.01
C GLY A 16 -3.45 -12.63 2.88
N PHE A 17 -3.26 -13.92 2.61
CA PHE A 17 -2.31 -14.77 3.33
C PHE A 17 -0.87 -14.29 3.19
N VAL A 18 -0.45 -13.93 1.96
CA VAL A 18 0.89 -13.37 1.70
C VAL A 18 1.08 -12.05 2.43
N MET A 19 0.06 -11.17 2.40
CA MET A 19 0.13 -9.85 3.03
C MET A 19 0.16 -9.92 4.55
N GLN A 20 -0.57 -10.85 5.16
CA GLN A 20 -0.57 -11.09 6.60
C GLN A 20 0.80 -11.59 7.07
N ARG A 21 1.39 -12.56 6.36
CA ARG A 21 2.75 -13.07 6.67
C ARG A 21 3.83 -12.00 6.45
N GLY A 22 3.65 -11.15 5.45
CA GLY A 22 4.60 -10.08 5.13
C GLY A 22 4.46 -8.81 5.97
N ARG A 23 3.39 -8.67 6.77
CA ARG A 23 3.03 -7.43 7.49
C ARG A 23 3.20 -6.18 6.61
N PHE A 24 2.66 -6.24 5.39
CA PHE A 24 2.84 -5.19 4.39
C PHE A 24 2.11 -3.91 4.79
N CYS A 25 2.86 -2.97 5.36
CA CYS A 25 2.38 -1.65 5.74
C CYS A 25 3.23 -0.57 5.08
N LEU A 26 2.68 0.14 4.09
CA LEU A 26 3.39 1.21 3.39
C LEU A 26 3.84 2.32 4.36
N THR A 27 2.92 2.77 5.22
CA THR A 27 3.22 3.79 6.23
C THR A 27 4.21 3.31 7.28
N GLY A 28 4.12 2.03 7.68
CA GLY A 28 5.09 1.39 8.54
C GLY A 28 6.49 1.36 7.90
N GLY A 29 6.58 1.04 6.61
CA GLY A 29 7.84 1.03 5.87
C GLY A 29 8.51 2.41 5.81
N PHE A 30 7.75 3.48 5.55
CA PHE A 30 8.29 4.84 5.60
C PHE A 30 8.73 5.25 7.01
N ARG A 31 7.94 4.87 8.04
CA ARG A 31 8.29 5.11 9.44
C ARG A 31 9.58 4.37 9.84
N ASP A 32 9.72 3.11 9.48
CA ASP A 32 10.89 2.28 9.83
C ASP A 32 12.15 2.70 9.07
N MET A 33 12.00 3.19 7.84
CA MET A 33 13.09 3.81 7.08
C MET A 33 13.61 5.07 7.80
N TYR A 34 12.71 5.91 8.32
CA TYR A 34 13.08 7.16 8.98
C TYR A 34 13.61 6.95 10.41
N LEU A 35 12.92 6.13 11.22
CA LEU A 35 13.26 5.93 12.64
C LEU A 35 14.32 4.86 12.84
N ALA A 36 14.15 3.68 12.22
CA ALA A 36 14.97 2.51 12.47
C ALA A 36 16.09 2.32 11.44
N LYS A 37 16.15 3.19 10.40
CA LYS A 37 17.04 3.06 9.22
C LYS A 37 16.99 1.65 8.60
N ASN A 38 15.85 0.96 8.76
CA ASN A 38 15.67 -0.39 8.24
C ASN A 38 14.89 -0.33 6.94
N ASN A 39 15.61 -0.39 5.82
CA ASN A 39 15.03 -0.19 4.50
C ASN A 39 14.48 -1.49 3.88
N ARG A 40 14.51 -2.61 4.61
CA ARG A 40 14.11 -3.93 4.05
C ARG A 40 12.67 -3.92 3.52
N LEU A 41 11.73 -3.37 4.27
CA LEU A 41 10.31 -3.34 3.86
C LEU A 41 10.09 -2.40 2.67
N PHE A 42 10.82 -1.29 2.62
CA PHE A 42 10.78 -0.35 1.50
C PHE A 42 11.32 -0.96 0.20
N TYR A 43 12.44 -1.70 0.25
CA TYR A 43 12.94 -2.44 -0.91
C TYR A 43 11.97 -3.53 -1.38
N ALA A 44 11.35 -4.26 -0.45
CA ALA A 44 10.35 -5.26 -0.81
C ALA A 44 9.15 -4.66 -1.54
N LEU A 45 8.71 -3.46 -1.14
CA LEU A 45 7.65 -2.72 -1.81
C LEU A 45 8.02 -2.31 -3.24
N LEU A 46 9.22 -1.74 -3.43
CA LEU A 46 9.70 -1.35 -4.76
C LEU A 46 9.78 -2.53 -5.72
N ILE A 47 10.25 -3.69 -5.25
CA ILE A 47 10.29 -4.92 -6.05
C ILE A 47 8.87 -5.40 -6.38
N ALA A 48 7.94 -5.35 -5.43
CA ALA A 48 6.55 -5.74 -5.68
C ALA A 48 5.88 -4.87 -6.74
N ILE A 49 6.04 -3.54 -6.65
CA ILE A 49 5.53 -2.60 -7.66
C ILE A 49 6.14 -2.91 -9.03
N ALA A 50 7.44 -3.19 -9.10
CA ALA A 50 8.11 -3.52 -10.35
C ALA A 50 7.56 -4.78 -11.03
N ILE A 51 7.38 -5.85 -10.25
CA ILE A 51 6.82 -7.11 -10.75
C ILE A 51 5.36 -6.92 -11.18
N GLN A 52 4.57 -6.16 -10.40
CA GLN A 52 3.17 -5.86 -10.72
C GLN A 52 3.06 -5.08 -12.03
N SER A 53 3.87 -4.02 -12.21
CA SER A 53 3.89 -3.24 -13.44
C SER A 53 4.27 -4.11 -14.64
N LEU A 54 5.33 -4.92 -14.54
CA LEU A 54 5.74 -5.83 -15.61
C LEU A 54 4.62 -6.81 -15.98
N GLY A 55 3.98 -7.44 -14.99
CA GLY A 55 2.90 -8.38 -15.21
C GLY A 55 1.73 -7.75 -15.96
N VAL A 56 1.27 -6.57 -15.53
CA VAL A 56 0.15 -5.86 -16.18
C VAL A 56 0.50 -5.50 -17.63
N TYR A 57 1.71 -4.99 -17.90
CA TYR A 57 2.09 -4.63 -19.27
C TYR A 57 2.24 -5.82 -20.22
N ILE A 58 2.73 -6.98 -19.74
CA ILE A 58 2.77 -8.21 -20.55
C ILE A 58 1.34 -8.65 -20.93
N LEU A 59 0.41 -8.56 -19.98
CA LEU A 59 -1.00 -8.92 -20.21
C LEU A 59 -1.69 -7.97 -21.21
N ILE A 60 -1.32 -6.68 -21.20
CA ILE A 60 -1.79 -5.71 -22.19
C ILE A 60 -1.20 -6.03 -23.58
N ALA A 61 0.09 -6.35 -23.67
CA ALA A 61 0.74 -6.72 -24.93
C ALA A 61 0.18 -8.02 -25.53
N ALA A 62 -0.27 -8.95 -24.68
CA ALA A 62 -0.95 -10.18 -25.09
C ALA A 62 -2.41 -9.95 -25.56
N GLY A 63 -2.90 -8.71 -25.57
CA GLY A 63 -4.24 -8.35 -26.07
C GLY A 63 -5.40 -8.78 -25.17
N GLN A 64 -5.13 -9.23 -23.95
CA GLN A 64 -6.16 -9.71 -23.01
C GLN A 64 -6.78 -8.57 -22.17
N PHE A 65 -6.12 -7.41 -22.10
CA PHE A 65 -6.56 -6.24 -21.33
C PHE A 65 -6.37 -4.95 -22.12
N SER A 66 -7.46 -4.20 -22.35
CA SER A 66 -7.40 -2.81 -22.82
C SER A 66 -7.28 -1.89 -21.62
N TYR A 67 -6.13 -1.21 -21.49
CA TYR A 67 -5.93 -0.17 -20.49
C TYR A 67 -6.19 1.18 -21.13
N ASP A 68 -7.32 1.79 -20.80
CA ASP A 68 -7.58 3.18 -21.13
C ASP A 68 -6.95 4.04 -20.02
N ALA A 69 -5.89 4.77 -20.35
CA ALA A 69 -5.25 5.71 -19.43
C ALA A 69 -6.17 6.94 -19.29
N GLY A 70 -7.28 6.77 -18.58
CA GLY A 70 -8.28 7.81 -18.36
C GLY A 70 -7.70 9.07 -17.74
N ALA A 71 -8.40 10.20 -17.91
CA ALA A 71 -8.00 11.54 -17.50
C ALA A 71 -7.51 11.63 -16.03
N PHE A 72 -6.36 12.25 -15.80
CA PHE A 72 -5.74 12.45 -14.49
C PHE A 72 -6.10 13.85 -13.96
N PRO A 73 -7.07 13.95 -13.04
CA PRO A 73 -7.38 15.18 -12.36
C PRO A 73 -6.29 15.47 -11.32
N TRP A 74 -5.38 16.38 -11.64
CA TRP A 74 -4.27 16.72 -10.74
C TRP A 74 -4.77 17.35 -9.43
N SER A 75 -5.77 18.22 -9.51
CA SER A 75 -6.39 18.91 -8.36
C SER A 75 -7.05 17.91 -7.41
N GLY A 76 -7.86 17.00 -7.95
CA GLY A 76 -8.50 15.92 -7.19
C GLY A 76 -7.48 14.99 -6.53
N THR A 77 -6.38 14.68 -7.21
CA THR A 77 -5.34 13.79 -6.67
C THR A 77 -4.57 14.42 -5.51
N ILE A 78 -4.22 15.71 -5.60
CA ILE A 78 -3.49 16.40 -4.52
C ILE A 78 -4.38 16.54 -3.27
N VAL A 79 -5.60 17.07 -3.45
CA VAL A 79 -6.53 17.30 -2.33
C VAL A 79 -6.97 15.97 -1.72
N GLY A 80 -7.36 15.00 -2.55
CA GLY A 80 -7.75 13.67 -2.12
C GLY A 80 -6.60 12.94 -1.42
N GLY A 81 -5.39 13.01 -1.97
CA GLY A 81 -4.19 12.41 -1.38
C GLY A 81 -3.84 13.01 -0.02
N TYR A 82 -3.98 14.32 0.15
CA TYR A 82 -3.74 15.00 1.44
C TYR A 82 -4.75 14.57 2.51
N VAL A 83 -6.05 14.61 2.20
CA VAL A 83 -7.12 14.19 3.12
C VAL A 83 -7.01 12.71 3.46
N PHE A 84 -6.74 11.87 2.46
CA PHE A 84 -6.52 10.44 2.66
C PHE A 84 -5.30 10.16 3.54
N GLY A 85 -4.22 10.92 3.38
CA GLY A 85 -3.02 10.84 4.21
C GLY A 85 -3.31 11.15 5.68
N ILE A 86 -4.03 12.24 5.96
CA ILE A 86 -4.46 12.59 7.33
C ILE A 86 -5.31 11.47 7.92
N GLY A 87 -6.28 10.94 7.17
CA GLY A 87 -7.14 9.84 7.61
C GLY A 87 -6.36 8.57 7.97
N ILE A 88 -5.35 8.21 7.18
CA ILE A 88 -4.46 7.07 7.43
C ILE A 88 -3.65 7.23 8.73
N VAL A 89 -3.15 8.44 9.00
CA VAL A 89 -2.40 8.71 10.25
C VAL A 89 -3.33 8.60 11.46
N MET A 90 -4.54 9.16 11.37
CA MET A 90 -5.54 9.07 12.44
C MET A 90 -6.01 7.63 12.69
N ALA A 91 -6.16 6.82 11.64
CA ALA A 91 -6.56 5.42 11.74
C ALA A 91 -5.44 4.50 12.26
N GLY A 92 -4.19 4.96 12.33
CA GLY A 92 -3.05 4.16 12.81
C GLY A 92 -2.73 2.94 11.92
N GLY A 93 -2.98 3.05 10.61
CA GLY A 93 -2.73 1.98 9.64
C GLY A 93 -2.86 2.45 8.18
N CYS A 94 -2.28 1.70 7.23
CA CYS A 94 -2.46 1.95 5.80
C CYS A 94 -3.62 1.11 5.23
N ALA A 95 -4.09 1.46 4.03
CA ALA A 95 -5.19 0.75 3.37
C ALA A 95 -4.99 -0.76 3.29
N THR A 96 -3.80 -1.22 2.93
CA THR A 96 -3.46 -2.66 2.90
C THR A 96 -3.38 -3.28 4.30
N GLY A 97 -2.92 -2.50 5.27
CA GLY A 97 -2.72 -2.88 6.66
C GLY A 97 -4.02 -3.14 7.41
N THR A 98 -5.04 -2.32 7.15
CA THR A 98 -6.34 -2.41 7.82
C THR A 98 -7.10 -3.68 7.44
N TRP A 99 -6.99 -4.16 6.20
CA TRP A 99 -7.64 -5.40 5.75
C TRP A 99 -7.17 -6.64 6.50
N TYR A 100 -5.86 -6.92 6.52
CA TYR A 100 -5.37 -8.12 7.21
C TYR A 100 -5.44 -7.99 8.75
N ARG A 101 -5.25 -6.78 9.31
CA ARG A 101 -5.39 -6.54 10.77
C ARG A 101 -6.83 -6.71 11.24
N ALA A 102 -7.82 -6.37 10.43
CA ALA A 102 -9.21 -6.68 10.72
C ALA A 102 -9.43 -8.21 10.78
N GLY A 103 -8.78 -8.96 9.89
CA GLY A 103 -8.76 -10.44 9.93
C GLY A 103 -8.04 -11.03 11.15
N GLU A 104 -7.09 -10.31 11.75
CA GLU A 104 -6.43 -10.69 13.01
C GLU A 104 -7.26 -10.36 14.27
N GLY A 105 -8.44 -9.73 14.11
CA GLY A 105 -9.35 -9.42 15.22
C GLY A 105 -9.10 -8.05 15.89
N LEU A 106 -8.33 -7.15 15.27
CA LEU A 106 -8.15 -5.80 15.80
C LEU A 106 -9.41 -4.95 15.59
N ILE A 107 -10.18 -4.71 16.66
CA ILE A 107 -11.40 -3.89 16.66
C ILE A 107 -11.18 -2.51 16.02
N GLY A 108 -10.01 -1.88 16.27
CA GLY A 108 -9.70 -0.58 15.68
C GLY A 108 -9.65 -0.60 14.14
N SER A 109 -9.21 -1.71 13.55
CA SER A 109 -9.17 -1.88 12.09
C SER A 109 -10.55 -2.10 11.49
N TRP A 110 -11.48 -2.70 12.23
CA TRP A 110 -12.88 -2.83 11.80
C TRP A 110 -13.57 -1.47 11.67
N ILE A 111 -13.38 -0.60 12.67
CA ILE A 111 -13.93 0.77 12.65
C ILE A 111 -13.32 1.57 11.49
N ALA A 112 -11.99 1.46 11.28
CA ALA A 112 -11.32 2.11 10.16
C ALA A 112 -11.85 1.63 8.80
N LEU A 113 -12.09 0.33 8.64
CA LEU A 113 -12.68 -0.22 7.41
C LEU A 113 -14.11 0.27 7.19
N ALA A 114 -14.94 0.31 8.24
CA ALA A 114 -16.30 0.83 8.14
C ALA A 114 -16.30 2.31 7.72
N ALA A 115 -15.48 3.14 8.36
CA ALA A 115 -15.33 4.55 7.99
C ALA A 115 -14.82 4.72 6.55
N TYR A 116 -13.86 3.88 6.12
CA TYR A 116 -13.36 3.89 4.75
C TYR A 116 -14.45 3.52 3.73
N MET A 117 -15.23 2.47 4.00
CA MET A 117 -16.35 2.06 3.15
C MET A 117 -17.40 3.17 3.05
N VAL A 118 -17.84 3.72 4.18
CA VAL A 118 -18.85 4.80 4.20
C VAL A 118 -18.35 6.02 3.45
N THR A 119 -17.12 6.47 3.72
CA THR A 119 -16.55 7.64 3.02
C THR A 119 -16.44 7.39 1.52
N SER A 120 -16.01 6.18 1.11
CA SER A 120 -15.93 5.82 -0.30
C SER A 120 -17.30 5.74 -0.99
N ALA A 121 -18.33 5.31 -0.27
CA ALA A 121 -19.71 5.23 -0.76
C ALA A 121 -20.33 6.62 -0.89
N VAL A 122 -20.11 7.49 0.09
CA VAL A 122 -20.55 8.91 0.07
C VAL A 122 -19.88 9.65 -1.09
N MET A 123 -18.58 9.47 -1.31
CA MET A 123 -17.88 10.08 -2.43
C MET A 123 -18.33 9.54 -3.79
N ARG A 124 -18.84 8.31 -3.87
CA ARG A 124 -19.45 7.76 -5.10
C ARG A 124 -20.92 8.13 -5.28
N SER A 125 -21.55 8.72 -4.27
CA SER A 125 -22.98 9.03 -4.31
C SER A 125 -23.30 10.14 -5.32
N PRO A 126 -24.51 10.13 -5.93
CA PRO A 126 -24.90 11.13 -6.92
C PRO A 126 -24.98 12.54 -6.33
N HIS A 127 -25.18 12.69 -5.02
CA HIS A 127 -25.26 13.97 -4.34
C HIS A 127 -23.92 14.73 -4.29
N LEU A 128 -22.79 14.01 -4.28
CA LEU A 128 -21.46 14.61 -4.36
C LEU A 128 -20.87 14.57 -5.78
N ALA A 129 -21.64 14.13 -6.78
CA ALA A 129 -21.19 14.06 -8.16
C ALA A 129 -20.82 15.45 -8.72
N ALA A 130 -21.53 16.51 -8.33
CA ALA A 130 -21.20 17.88 -8.71
C ALA A 130 -19.84 18.33 -8.16
N PHE A 131 -19.52 17.96 -6.92
CA PHE A 131 -18.23 18.25 -6.30
C PHE A 131 -17.10 17.44 -6.96
N ASN A 132 -17.34 16.16 -7.27
CA ASN A 132 -16.38 15.34 -8.00
C ASN A 132 -16.13 15.88 -9.41
N GLN A 133 -17.17 16.32 -10.12
CA GLN A 133 -17.04 16.90 -11.46
C GLN A 133 -16.28 18.24 -11.43
N GLN A 134 -16.50 19.09 -10.43
CA GLN A 134 -15.69 20.30 -10.21
C GLN A 134 -14.23 20.00 -9.87
N MET A 135 -13.96 18.90 -9.16
CA MET A 135 -12.58 18.45 -8.94
C MET A 135 -11.96 17.81 -10.19
N MET A 136 -12.78 17.22 -11.06
CA MET A 136 -12.34 16.60 -12.32
C MET A 136 -12.22 17.59 -13.49
N SER A 137 -12.76 18.81 -13.39
CA SER A 137 -12.76 19.79 -14.49
C SER A 137 -11.36 20.33 -14.82
N TYR A 138 -10.41 20.25 -13.88
CA TYR A 138 -9.01 20.56 -14.10
C TYR A 138 -8.20 19.28 -14.34
N SER A 139 -8.52 18.57 -15.41
CA SER A 139 -7.80 17.36 -15.81
C SER A 139 -6.76 17.68 -16.88
N THR A 140 -5.57 17.09 -16.74
CA THR A 140 -4.61 17.03 -17.84
C THR A 140 -4.98 15.88 -18.78
N ALA A 141 -4.79 16.07 -20.08
CA ALA A 141 -5.12 15.09 -21.11
C ALA A 141 -4.14 13.90 -21.19
N HIS A 142 -3.07 13.88 -20.38
CA HIS A 142 -1.97 12.93 -20.50
C HIS A 142 -1.72 12.20 -19.17
N ASN A 143 -2.00 10.90 -19.14
CA ASN A 143 -2.04 10.10 -17.91
C ASN A 143 -1.01 8.97 -17.92
N ALA A 144 -0.43 8.72 -19.08
CA ALA A 144 0.76 7.90 -19.23
C ALA A 144 1.97 8.80 -19.50
N ILE A 145 3.02 8.63 -18.70
CA ILE A 145 4.37 9.13 -19.02
C ILE A 145 4.78 8.67 -20.43
N ALA A 146 4.34 7.49 -20.87
CA ALA A 146 4.55 6.99 -22.24
C ALA A 146 3.91 7.88 -23.33
N GLU A 147 2.73 8.46 -23.08
CA GLU A 147 2.05 9.35 -24.03
C GLU A 147 2.66 10.76 -24.06
N THR A 148 3.21 11.22 -22.93
CA THR A 148 3.86 12.54 -22.85
C THR A 148 5.22 12.54 -23.56
N PHE A 149 5.90 11.39 -23.60
CA PHE A 149 7.23 11.24 -24.23
C PHE A 149 7.19 10.69 -25.67
N GLY A 150 6.04 10.23 -26.18
CA GLY A 150 5.93 9.64 -27.53
C GLY A 150 6.80 8.40 -27.76
N LEU A 151 7.34 7.81 -26.69
CA LEU A 151 8.17 6.61 -26.74
C LEU A 151 7.35 5.37 -26.39
N SER A 152 7.71 4.25 -27.02
CA SER A 152 7.15 2.93 -26.72
C SER A 152 7.26 2.61 -25.21
N SER A 153 6.26 1.93 -24.65
CA SER A 153 6.22 1.57 -23.22
C SER A 153 7.35 0.62 -22.79
N TRP A 154 7.96 -0.08 -23.74
CA TRP A 154 8.98 -1.13 -23.54
C TRP A 154 10.29 -0.66 -22.89
N PRO A 155 10.93 0.46 -23.27
CA PRO A 155 12.13 0.99 -22.62
C PRO A 155 11.95 1.33 -21.13
N PHE A 156 10.80 1.90 -20.74
CA PHE A 156 10.52 2.17 -19.32
C PHE A 156 10.38 0.88 -18.51
N ILE A 157 9.76 -0.14 -19.09
CA ILE A 157 9.61 -1.46 -18.46
C ILE A 157 10.97 -2.14 -18.33
N ALA A 158 11.80 -2.13 -19.38
CA ALA A 158 13.14 -2.70 -19.34
C ALA A 158 14.04 -2.05 -18.28
N LEU A 159 13.98 -0.71 -18.16
CA LEU A 159 14.69 0.03 -17.12
C LEU A 159 14.21 -0.35 -15.72
N LEU A 160 12.89 -0.43 -15.52
CA LEU A 160 12.30 -0.74 -14.22
C LEU A 160 12.61 -2.19 -13.80
N VAL A 161 12.60 -3.13 -14.75
CA VAL A 161 13.01 -4.53 -14.53
C VAL A 161 14.49 -4.63 -14.20
N LEU A 162 15.35 -3.89 -14.90
CA LEU A 162 16.79 -3.84 -14.60
C LEU A 162 17.06 -3.29 -13.19
N VAL A 163 16.38 -2.21 -12.81
CA VAL A 163 16.49 -1.61 -11.46
C VAL A 163 15.95 -2.57 -10.40
N ALA A 164 14.82 -3.23 -10.65
CA ALA A 164 14.24 -4.21 -9.73
C ALA A 164 15.13 -5.46 -9.58
N LEU A 165 15.67 -6.00 -10.68
CA LEU A 165 16.63 -7.12 -10.65
C LEU A 165 17.93 -6.72 -9.96
N TRP A 166 18.40 -5.49 -10.18
CA TRP A 166 19.60 -4.98 -9.52
C TRP A 166 19.38 -4.79 -8.02
N LEU A 167 18.24 -4.24 -7.59
CA LEU A 167 17.84 -4.10 -6.19
C LEU A 167 17.65 -5.49 -5.55
N ALA A 168 16.96 -6.40 -6.23
CA ALA A 168 16.77 -7.78 -5.77
C ALA A 168 18.10 -8.52 -5.63
N ARG A 169 19.02 -8.39 -6.61
CA ARG A 169 20.37 -8.94 -6.51
C ARG A 169 21.16 -8.32 -5.36
N ARG A 170 21.04 -7.02 -5.12
CA ARG A 170 21.72 -6.36 -4.00
C ARG A 170 21.20 -6.84 -2.65
N GLU A 171 19.90 -7.05 -2.49
CA GLU A 171 19.31 -7.58 -1.26
C GLU A 171 19.58 -9.08 -1.08
N LEU A 172 19.58 -9.88 -2.16
CA LEU A 172 19.94 -11.31 -2.10
C LEU A 172 21.44 -11.54 -1.87
N LYS A 173 22.30 -10.60 -2.30
CA LYS A 173 23.75 -10.64 -2.03
C LYS A 173 24.12 -10.21 -0.61
N LYS A 174 23.22 -9.56 0.14
CA LYS A 174 23.44 -9.39 1.58
C LYS A 174 23.31 -10.78 2.20
N PRO A 175 24.34 -11.30 2.90
CA PRO A 175 24.22 -12.59 3.56
C PRO A 175 22.99 -12.57 4.46
N LYS A 176 22.18 -13.62 4.40
CA LYS A 176 21.10 -13.83 5.35
C LYS A 176 21.73 -13.64 6.74
N LEU A 177 21.33 -12.59 7.46
CA LEU A 177 21.64 -12.47 8.88
C LEU A 177 21.03 -13.70 9.54
N ALA A 178 21.85 -14.74 9.69
CA ALA A 178 21.58 -15.87 10.55
C ALA A 178 21.31 -15.28 11.93
N GLY A 179 20.07 -15.42 12.41
CA GLY A 179 19.67 -15.03 13.76
C GLY A 179 19.98 -13.59 14.15
N SER A 180 19.21 -12.61 13.67
CA SER A 180 19.07 -11.39 14.48
C SER A 180 18.21 -11.74 15.70
N PRO A 181 18.70 -11.50 16.93
CA PRO A 181 17.93 -11.78 18.13
C PRO A 181 16.63 -10.98 18.05
N LEU A 182 15.56 -11.57 18.59
CA LEU A 182 14.37 -10.85 19.06
C LEU A 182 14.75 -9.42 19.42
N TYR A 183 14.08 -8.46 18.80
CA TYR A 183 13.99 -7.09 19.27
C TYR A 183 13.82 -7.12 20.79
N ARG A 184 14.91 -6.94 21.52
CA ARG A 184 14.90 -6.79 22.96
C ARG A 184 14.64 -5.30 23.12
N PRO A 185 13.42 -4.87 23.47
CA PRO A 185 13.15 -3.46 23.65
C PRO A 185 14.16 -2.95 24.68
N LYS A 186 14.95 -1.96 24.27
CA LYS A 186 15.77 -1.17 25.18
C LYS A 186 14.76 -0.54 26.13
N LYS A 187 14.65 -1.08 27.35
CA LYS A 187 13.71 -0.61 28.36
C LYS A 187 13.91 0.91 28.47
N PRO A 188 12.92 1.77 28.17
CA PRO A 188 13.00 3.12 28.67
C PRO A 188 12.94 3.00 30.19
N ALA A 189 14.04 3.34 30.85
CA ALA A 189 14.03 3.59 32.27
C ALA A 189 13.08 4.78 32.47
N TRP A 190 11.86 4.50 32.97
CA TRP A 190 10.72 5.44 33.18
C TRP A 190 9.90 5.73 31.91
N PRO A 191 8.62 5.27 31.82
CA PRO A 191 7.56 5.40 32.84
C PRO A 191 6.87 4.08 33.26
N ILE A 192 7.48 2.92 32.96
CA ILE A 192 6.86 1.58 33.16
C ILE A 192 6.66 1.23 34.64
N CYS A 193 7.44 1.81 35.58
CA CYS A 193 7.21 1.62 37.01
C CYS A 193 5.89 2.22 37.52
N CYS A 194 5.40 3.33 36.93
CA CYS A 194 4.12 3.93 37.34
C CYS A 194 2.90 3.11 36.88
N LEU A 195 2.95 2.53 35.68
CA LEU A 195 1.83 1.77 35.12
C LEU A 195 1.64 0.40 35.79
N LYS A 196 2.69 -0.18 36.37
CA LYS A 196 2.60 -1.48 37.05
C LYS A 196 1.88 -1.41 38.39
N ASN A 197 1.88 -0.24 39.06
CA ASN A 197 1.06 -0.01 40.26
C ASN A 197 -0.42 0.28 39.93
N ALA A 198 -0.76 0.51 38.65
CA ALA A 198 -2.11 0.84 38.20
C ALA A 198 -2.87 -0.34 37.55
N GLY A 199 -2.29 -1.55 37.50
CA GLY A 199 -2.99 -2.75 37.00
C GLY A 199 -3.32 -2.76 35.49
N ILE A 200 -2.80 -1.81 34.70
CA ILE A 200 -3.13 -1.68 33.28
C ILE A 200 -2.24 -2.62 32.45
N ARG A 201 -2.87 -3.63 31.85
CA ARG A 201 -2.25 -4.60 30.94
C ARG A 201 -1.92 -3.89 29.62
N LEU A 202 -0.64 -3.64 29.36
CA LEU A 202 -0.18 -3.00 28.13
C LEU A 202 -0.52 -3.87 26.91
N PRO A 203 -1.04 -3.28 25.81
CA PRO A 203 -1.23 -4.01 24.56
C PRO A 203 0.13 -4.40 23.95
N PRO A 204 0.22 -5.54 23.24
CA PRO A 204 1.46 -5.98 22.61
C PRO A 204 1.95 -4.97 21.55
N PRO A 205 3.27 -4.89 21.32
CA PRO A 205 3.89 -3.84 20.51
C PRO A 205 3.44 -3.90 19.04
N PHE A 206 3.00 -2.74 18.55
CA PHE A 206 2.64 -2.47 17.15
C PHE A 206 3.84 -2.14 16.28
#